data_AF-A0A183VEE2-F1
#
_entry.id   AF-A0A183VEE2-F1
#
_cell.length_a   1.000
_cell.length_b   1.000
_cell.length_c   1.000
_cell.angle_alpha   90.00
_cell.angle_beta   90.00
_cell.angle_gamma   90.00
#
_symmetry.space_group_name_H-M   'P 1'
#
loop_
_entity.id
_entity.type
_entity.pdbx_description
1 polymer ?
#
loop_
_entity_poly.entity_id
_entity_poly.type
_entity_poly.pdbx_seq_one_letter_code
_entity_poly.pdbx_strand_id
1 'polypeptide(L)' 'MLTTSTSGTANKPRVGDAVLIHDESKPRASWKIGIITKLIKRRDGNIRFTELQCKSQRKFVAH' A
#
# COMPACT_ATOMS: atom_id res chain seq x y z
N MET A 1 -1.57 -11.05 10.47
CA MET A 1 -2.40 -11.80 9.50
C MET A 1 -3.39 -10.79 8.93
N LEU A 2 -3.16 -10.28 7.72
CA LEU A 2 -4.01 -9.21 7.16
C LEU A 2 -5.24 -9.86 6.50
N THR A 3 -6.39 -9.76 7.16
CA THR A 3 -7.68 -10.24 6.64
C THR A 3 -8.39 -9.09 5.92
N THR A 4 -8.52 -9.18 4.59
CA THR A 4 -9.34 -8.24 3.82
C THR A 4 -10.67 -8.89 3.46
N SER A 5 -11.72 -8.53 4.18
CA SER A 5 -13.10 -8.90 3.88
C SER A 5 -13.76 -7.77 3.10
N THR A 6 -13.89 -7.84 1.78
CA THR A 6 -15.04 -7.23 1.07
C THR A 6 -15.11 -7.62 -0.41
N SER A 7 -16.31 -8.04 -0.81
CA SER A 7 -16.77 -8.21 -2.18
C SER A 7 -16.79 -6.88 -2.92
N GLY A 8 -15.75 -6.63 -3.71
CA GLY A 8 -15.72 -5.70 -4.83
C GLY A 8 -14.74 -6.30 -5.81
N THR A 9 -14.98 -6.23 -7.12
CA THR A 9 -14.08 -6.76 -8.15
C THR A 9 -12.69 -6.16 -7.97
N ALA A 10 -11.85 -6.82 -7.17
CA ALA A 10 -10.55 -6.31 -6.76
C ALA A 10 -9.66 -6.41 -7.99
N ASN A 11 -9.52 -5.28 -8.68
CA ASN A 11 -8.52 -5.12 -9.72
C ASN A 11 -7.18 -5.54 -9.08
N LYS A 12 -6.57 -6.61 -9.60
CA LYS A 12 -5.29 -7.11 -9.08
C LYS A 12 -4.32 -5.93 -9.00
N PRO A 13 -3.63 -5.73 -7.86
CA PRO A 13 -2.70 -4.62 -7.70
C PRO A 13 -1.65 -4.66 -8.80
N ARG A 14 -1.32 -3.49 -9.36
CA ARG A 14 -0.38 -3.32 -10.47
C ARG A 14 0.79 -2.44 -10.04
N VAL A 15 1.91 -2.59 -10.74
CA VAL A 15 3.03 -1.65 -10.61
C VAL A 15 2.57 -0.27 -11.08
N GLY A 16 2.88 0.76 -10.29
CA GLY A 16 2.42 2.13 -10.51
C GLY A 16 1.18 2.53 -9.68
N ASP A 17 0.46 1.58 -9.10
CA ASP A 17 -0.69 1.90 -8.26
C ASP A 17 -0.24 2.59 -6.96
N ALA A 18 -0.94 3.66 -6.59
CA ALA A 18 -0.79 4.31 -5.29
C ALA A 18 -1.62 3.56 -4.24
N VAL A 19 -0.98 3.21 -3.12
CA VAL A 19 -1.60 2.45 -2.03
C VAL A 19 -1.39 3.13 -0.69
N LEU A 20 -2.39 3.01 0.18
CA LEU A 20 -2.34 3.46 1.56
C LEU A 20 -1.80 2.33 2.44
N ILE A 21 -0.74 2.57 3.17
CA ILE A 21 -0.10 1.57 4.05
C ILE A 21 -0.81 1.62 5.40
N HIS A 22 -1.53 0.55 5.73
CA HIS A 22 -2.20 0.41 7.01
C HIS A 22 -1.19 0.39 8.15
N ASP A 23 -1.36 1.27 9.14
CA ASP A 23 -0.59 1.29 10.39
C ASP A 23 -1.57 1.46 11.56
N GLU A 24 -1.84 0.35 12.25
CA GLU A 24 -2.80 0.29 13.37
C GLU A 24 -2.41 1.19 14.54
N SER A 25 -1.12 1.52 14.67
CA SER A 25 -0.63 2.41 15.73
C SER A 25 -0.93 3.89 15.48
N LYS A 26 -1.39 4.25 14.27
CA LYS A 26 -1.61 5.63 13.85
C LYS A 26 -3.04 5.86 13.37
N PRO A 27 -3.61 7.06 13.58
CA PRO A 27 -4.87 7.42 12.95
C PRO A 27 -4.74 7.37 11.43
N ARG A 28 -5.83 7.01 10.74
CA ARG A 28 -5.87 6.82 9.28
C ARG A 28 -5.30 8.00 8.48
N ALA A 29 -5.50 9.23 8.96
CA ALA A 29 -4.97 10.44 8.32
C ALA A 29 -3.43 10.51 8.29
N SER A 30 -2.76 9.73 9.15
CA SER A 30 -1.30 9.67 9.24
C SER A 30 -0.71 8.40 8.59
N TRP A 31 -1.53 7.61 7.90
CA TRP A 31 -1.02 6.45 7.17
C TRP A 31 -0.17 6.90 5.98
N LYS A 32 0.91 6.17 5.75
CA LYS A 32 1.83 6.47 4.65
C LYS A 32 1.17 6.09 3.33
N ILE A 33 1.34 6.93 2.32
CA ILE A 33 1.06 6.57 0.93
C ILE A 33 2.35 6.08 0.28
N GLY A 34 2.26 5.02 -0.51
CA GLY A 34 3.36 4.48 -1.30
C GLY A 34 2.91 4.12 -2.71
N ILE A 35 3.84 4.11 -3.65
CA ILE A 35 3.59 3.61 -5.01
C ILE A 35 4.19 2.22 -5.14
N ILE A 36 3.44 1.27 -5.69
CA ILE A 36 3.94 -0.07 -5.97
C ILE A 36 5.01 0.01 -7.06
N THR A 37 6.23 -0.37 -6.73
CA THR A 37 7.34 -0.47 -7.72
C THR A 37 7.50 -1.89 -8.24
N LYS A 38 7.14 -2.89 -7.44
CA LYS A 38 7.31 -4.30 -7.80
C LYS A 38 6.31 -5.19 -7.07
N LEU A 39 5.82 -6.19 -7.79
CA LEU A 39 4.94 -7.24 -7.26
C LEU A 39 5.74 -8.53 -7.12
N ILE A 40 5.83 -9.06 -5.91
CA ILE A 40 6.52 -10.32 -5.65
C ILE A 40 5.47 -11.42 -5.58
N LYS A 41 5.44 -12.23 -6.63
CA LYS A 41 4.56 -13.40 -6.77
C LYS A 41 5.31 -14.66 -6.34
N ARG A 42 4.62 -15.59 -5.69
CA ARG A 42 5.15 -16.96 -5.51
C ARG A 42 4.85 -17.80 -6.75
N ARG A 43 5.34 -19.04 -6.74
CA ARG A 43 5.12 -20.06 -7.78
C ARG A 43 3.63 -20.34 -8.06
N ASP A 44 2.77 -20.11 -7.07
CA ASP A 44 1.30 -20.23 -7.16
C ASP A 44 0.62 -19.04 -7.86
N GLY A 45 1.39 -18.04 -8.33
CA GLY A 45 0.88 -16.87 -9.04
C GLY A 45 0.21 -15.82 -8.14
N ASN A 46 0.11 -16.07 -6.84
CA ASN A 46 -0.49 -15.14 -5.88
C ASN A 46 0.51 -14.09 -5.41
N ILE A 47 0.06 -12.83 -5.37
CA ILE A 47 0.84 -11.69 -4.85
C ILE A 47 0.72 -11.71 -3.33
N ARG A 48 1.83 -11.92 -2.62
CA ARG A 48 1.88 -11.86 -1.15
C ARG A 48 2.66 -10.66 -0.64
N PHE A 49 3.55 -10.12 -1.46
CA PHE A 49 4.42 -9.01 -1.09
C PHE A 49 4.55 -8.02 -2.25
N THR A 50 4.72 -6.75 -1.90
CA THR A 50 4.98 -5.67 -2.85
C THR A 50 6.09 -4.79 -2.30
N GLU A 51 6.94 -4.29 -3.20
CA GLU A 51 7.89 -3.25 -2.85
C GLU A 51 7.22 -1.90 -3.14
N LEU A 52 7.37 -0.96 -2.20
CA LEU A 52 6.74 0.35 -2.26
C LEU A 52 7.80 1.45 -2.24
N GLN A 53 7.64 2.44 -3.11
CA GLN A 53 8.36 3.70 -2.99
C GLN A 53 7.49 4.68 -2.19
N CYS A 54 7.86 4.93 -0.94
CA CYS A 54 7.23 5.96 -0.12
C CYS A 54 8.01 7.28 -0.23
N LYS A 55 7.32 8.38 -0.54
CA LYS A 55 7.93 9.70 -0.37
C LYS A 55 7.92 10.07 1.11
N SER A 56 9.03 10.59 1.61
CA SER A 56 9.06 11.23 2.92
C SER A 56 8.03 12.36 2.91
N GLN A 57 7.02 12.29 3.78
CA GLN A 57 6.07 13.38 3.99
C GLN A 57 6.82 14.52 4.69
N ARG A 58 7.49 15.36 3.91
CA ARG A 58 8.03 16.63 4.41
C ARG A 58 6.83 17.52 4.69
N LYS A 59 6.49 17.70 5.96
CA LYS A 59 5.44 18.63 6.38
C LYS A 59 5.90 20.03 5.99
N PHE A 60 5.23 20.65 5.02
CA PHE A 60 5.31 22.10 4.84
C PHE A 60 4.38 22.71 5.89
N VAL A 61 4.96 23.19 6.99
CA VAL A 61 4.24 24.04 7.94
C VAL A 61 4.39 25.45 7.40
N ALA A 62 3.32 26.00 6.82
CA ALA A 62 3.24 27.42 6.54
C ALA A 62 2.88 28.13 7.86
N HIS A 63 3.69 29.11 8.24
CA HIS A 63 3.45 30.03 9.36
C HIS A 63 2.81 31.31 8.83
#